data_AF-A0A4P6YVW8-F1
#
_entry.id   AF-A0A4P6YVW8-F1
#
_cell.length_a   1.000
_cell.length_b   1.000
_cell.length_c   1.000
_cell.angle_alpha   90.00
_cell.angle_beta   90.00
_cell.angle_gamma   90.00
#
_symmetry.space_group_name_H-M   'P 1'
#
loop_
_entity.id
_entity.type
_entity.pdbx_description
1 polymer ?
#
loop_
_entity_poly.entity_id
_entity_poly.type
_entity_poly.pdbx_seq_one_letter_code
_entity_poly.pdbx_strand_id
1 'polypeptide(L)'
;MAKKYVPKTTPQAISEQSAKIEAIYTGLQQQIFNNFMKHLKRVGVNDLTPDSAFYWQLEKMSELHIINKENIEIAARYASIGQERLTEFIQDIGHTVYNEAGQEIETNLRKTHVPSGDIDNILNQYVNQTFISMDNLVNQTLITTHFGDNQAMKAYQSMIETSVAQVVSGVTTKDKAINDVIQKWTQKGLASNFVDRAGRRWSFQNYARTVIQSTTYRVYNEMRTQRMSEFGIVTAYLNAHPASRPAEATIQGSVVLVVPKDEAPDEYQGYPSIYDYGYGEPWGCRGINCHHILTPFLPEVNGVPELGPEMDGVTPEVATANGKLQAKQRSLERNVRKSKELLNVATKQGDIEAIQKYSLSVRNNQGKLRNLVGNHSFLHRDYQREKYFAPPKLRESAKVPLWKQTALNLHEKSYSQALLKARQVIKVLQSPISKNGLMLRATVPNIKNVPMPTDKLNKVVADLRRDGATVIIGTKQVENHLKRQGALGLTLNDIIMFSQNPSRATVYEERFHFLVWKNPEHYGILDDELGTDAEEILVKNLLLKHADIYELTDDEIMQTKAMIKYHERKLTER
;
A
#
# COMPACT_ATOMS: atom_id res chain seq x y z
N MET A 1 29.56 3.76 47.61
CA MET A 1 28.27 3.95 46.94
C MET A 1 28.48 3.77 45.45
N ALA A 2 27.95 2.70 44.85
CA ALA A 2 27.94 2.57 43.39
C ALA A 2 27.11 3.73 42.82
N LYS A 3 27.70 4.57 41.97
CA LYS A 3 26.95 5.65 41.31
C LYS A 3 25.84 5.01 40.48
N LYS A 4 24.60 5.47 40.64
CA LYS A 4 23.46 5.08 39.80
C LYS A 4 23.82 5.43 38.35
N TYR A 5 24.23 4.45 37.57
CA TYR A 5 24.49 4.65 36.14
C TYR A 5 23.15 4.84 35.43
N VAL A 6 23.03 5.95 34.70
CA VAL A 6 21.88 6.24 33.84
C VAL A 6 22.40 6.11 32.41
N PRO A 7 21.89 5.16 31.61
CA PRO A 7 22.28 5.05 30.21
C PRO A 7 22.02 6.36 29.50
N LYS A 8 23.02 6.88 28.76
CA LYS A 8 22.84 8.15 28.03
C LYS A 8 21.89 7.95 26.85
N THR A 9 21.87 6.75 26.27
CA THR A 9 20.88 6.36 25.25
C THR A 9 19.62 5.80 25.90
N THR A 10 18.54 6.59 25.90
CA THR A 10 17.24 6.20 26.47
C THR A 10 16.27 5.70 25.39
N PRO A 11 15.30 4.82 25.74
CA PRO A 11 14.22 4.42 24.84
C PRO A 11 13.43 5.62 24.28
N GLN A 12 13.30 6.70 25.06
CA GLN A 12 12.68 7.92 24.57
C GLN A 12 13.48 8.54 23.43
N ALA A 13 14.81 8.70 23.59
CA ALA A 13 15.68 9.24 22.56
C ALA A 13 15.64 8.41 21.26
N ILE A 14 15.67 7.08 21.38
CA ILE A 14 15.55 6.15 20.24
C ILE A 14 14.20 6.34 19.54
N SER A 15 13.11 6.44 20.31
CA SER A 15 11.77 6.68 19.75
C SER A 15 11.66 8.00 19.01
N GLU A 16 12.26 9.07 19.55
CA GLU A 16 12.24 10.40 18.95
C GLU A 16 13.02 10.44 17.64
N GLN A 17 14.20 9.82 17.60
CA GLN A 17 14.99 9.71 16.37
C GLN A 17 14.32 8.78 15.34
N SER A 18 13.78 7.63 15.76
CA SER A 18 13.00 6.74 14.89
C SER A 18 11.83 7.48 14.24
N ALA A 19 11.13 8.33 15.00
CA ALA A 19 10.02 9.14 14.47
C ALA A 19 10.44 10.11 13.35
N LYS A 20 11.69 10.59 13.33
CA LYS A 20 12.23 11.42 12.23
C LYS A 20 12.44 10.61 10.96
N ILE A 21 12.81 9.33 11.07
CA ILE A 21 12.95 8.44 9.90
C ILE A 21 11.57 8.01 9.40
N GLU A 22 10.65 7.67 10.31
CA GLU A 22 9.26 7.39 9.98
C GLU A 22 8.59 8.54 9.21
N ALA A 23 8.98 9.78 9.52
CA ALA A 23 8.51 10.97 8.83
C ALA A 23 8.91 11.02 7.35
N ILE A 24 10.03 10.38 6.95
CA ILE A 24 10.46 10.28 5.55
C ILE A 24 9.39 9.49 4.77
N TYR A 25 9.03 8.30 5.24
CA TYR A 25 8.01 7.46 4.60
C TYR A 25 6.60 8.07 4.67
N THR A 26 6.28 8.75 5.77
CA THR A 26 5.03 9.51 5.89
C THR A 26 4.99 10.64 4.84
N GLY A 27 6.08 11.38 4.68
CA GLY A 27 6.24 12.43 3.68
C GLY A 27 6.18 11.90 2.25
N LEU A 28 6.78 10.73 1.98
CA LEU A 28 6.66 10.04 0.69
C LEU A 28 5.20 9.82 0.32
N GLN A 29 4.42 9.17 1.19
CA GLN A 29 2.99 8.94 0.94
C GLN A 29 2.23 10.26 0.69
N GLN A 30 2.54 11.30 1.44
CA GLN A 30 1.92 12.62 1.25
C GLN A 30 2.28 13.25 -0.09
N GLN A 31 3.52 13.09 -0.58
CA GLN A 31 3.90 13.58 -1.89
C GLN A 31 3.18 12.83 -3.01
N ILE A 32 2.97 11.52 -2.85
CA ILE A 32 2.14 10.72 -3.78
C ILE A 32 0.70 11.26 -3.81
N PHE A 33 0.08 11.50 -2.64
CA PHE A 33 -1.27 12.10 -2.59
C PHE A 33 -1.32 13.53 -3.14
N ASN A 34 -0.29 14.35 -2.89
CA ASN A 34 -0.20 15.69 -3.49
C ASN A 34 -0.11 15.58 -5.02
N ASN A 35 0.60 14.58 -5.53
CA ASN A 35 0.70 14.34 -6.96
C ASN A 35 -0.66 13.94 -7.55
N PHE A 36 -1.38 13.04 -6.88
CA PHE A 36 -2.76 12.71 -7.26
C PHE A 36 -3.69 13.91 -7.25
N MET A 37 -3.63 14.73 -6.20
CA MET A 37 -4.42 15.96 -6.10
C MET A 37 -4.11 16.93 -7.25
N LYS A 38 -2.84 17.16 -7.56
CA LYS A 38 -2.40 17.99 -8.68
C LYS A 38 -3.03 17.52 -9.99
N HIS A 39 -2.99 16.22 -10.27
CA HIS A 39 -3.55 15.65 -11.49
C HIS A 39 -5.08 15.68 -11.55
N LEU A 40 -5.76 15.35 -10.45
CA LEU A 40 -7.24 15.40 -10.39
C LEU A 40 -7.77 16.82 -10.56
N LYS A 41 -7.11 17.81 -9.95
CA LYS A 41 -7.53 19.22 -10.03
C LYS A 41 -7.11 19.92 -11.31
N ARG A 42 -6.15 19.38 -12.06
CA ARG A 42 -5.70 19.95 -13.34
C ARG A 42 -6.89 20.06 -14.30
N VAL A 43 -7.16 21.28 -14.75
CA VAL A 43 -8.14 21.56 -15.80
C VAL A 43 -7.70 20.82 -17.07
N GLY A 44 -8.54 19.90 -17.50
CA GLY A 44 -8.35 19.09 -18.69
C GLY A 44 -9.06 19.67 -19.90
N VAL A 45 -9.08 18.93 -21.00
CA VAL A 45 -9.90 19.25 -22.17
C VAL A 45 -11.39 19.17 -21.83
N ASN A 46 -11.74 18.26 -20.92
CA ASN A 46 -13.11 18.11 -20.43
C ASN A 46 -13.16 18.43 -18.94
N ASP A 47 -14.15 19.21 -18.53
CA ASP A 47 -14.44 19.36 -17.10
C ASP A 47 -15.17 18.12 -16.56
N LEU A 48 -15.18 17.91 -15.25
CA LEU A 48 -15.99 16.85 -14.65
C LEU A 48 -17.42 17.35 -14.42
N THR A 49 -18.30 17.03 -15.36
CA THR A 49 -19.75 17.29 -15.28
C THR A 49 -20.50 15.98 -15.57
N PRO A 50 -21.81 15.86 -15.26
CA PRO A 50 -22.57 14.66 -15.59
C PRO A 50 -22.49 14.25 -17.08
N ASP A 51 -22.43 15.22 -17.99
CA ASP A 51 -22.37 14.95 -19.45
C ASP A 51 -20.97 14.61 -19.97
N SER A 52 -19.93 15.12 -19.31
CA SER A 52 -18.52 14.95 -19.72
C SER A 52 -17.73 13.98 -18.83
N ALA A 53 -18.36 13.38 -17.82
CA ALA A 53 -17.70 12.57 -16.80
C ALA A 53 -16.88 11.40 -17.37
N PHE A 54 -17.38 10.74 -18.41
CA PHE A 54 -16.66 9.67 -19.10
C PHE A 54 -15.37 10.17 -19.76
N TYR A 55 -15.43 11.33 -20.43
CA TYR A 55 -14.25 11.91 -21.08
C TYR A 55 -13.23 12.40 -20.06
N TRP A 56 -13.67 13.01 -18.97
CA TRP A 56 -12.80 13.36 -17.85
C TRP A 56 -12.15 12.12 -17.24
N GLN A 57 -12.91 11.04 -17.03
CA GLN A 57 -12.39 9.77 -16.52
C GLN A 57 -11.33 9.18 -17.46
N LEU A 58 -11.60 9.10 -18.75
CA LEU A 58 -10.63 8.62 -19.74
C LEU A 58 -9.37 9.50 -19.77
N GLU A 59 -9.52 10.82 -19.70
CA GLU A 59 -8.41 11.75 -19.65
C GLU A 59 -7.54 11.48 -18.42
N LYS A 60 -8.12 11.38 -17.22
CA LYS A 60 -7.36 11.07 -15.98
C LYS A 60 -6.77 9.66 -15.96
N MET A 61 -7.46 8.68 -16.54
CA MET A 61 -6.91 7.33 -16.72
C MET A 61 -5.75 7.32 -17.72
N SER A 62 -5.79 8.16 -18.75
CA SER A 62 -4.68 8.29 -19.70
C SER A 62 -3.43 8.90 -19.03
N GLU A 63 -3.59 9.68 -17.96
CA GLU A 63 -2.47 10.26 -17.20
C GLU A 63 -1.74 9.26 -16.28
N LEU A 64 -2.28 8.03 -16.10
CA LEU A 64 -1.74 7.04 -15.15
C LEU A 64 -0.23 6.80 -15.32
N HIS A 65 0.27 6.81 -16.55
CA HIS A 65 1.71 6.62 -16.81
C HIS A 65 2.55 7.84 -16.38
N ILE A 66 2.09 9.07 -16.61
CA ILE A 66 2.81 10.28 -16.18
C ILE A 66 2.89 10.26 -14.66
N ILE A 67 1.76 9.96 -14.02
CA ILE A 67 1.65 9.92 -12.57
C ILE A 67 2.54 8.82 -12.00
N ASN A 68 2.56 7.63 -12.61
CA ASN A 68 3.43 6.55 -12.16
C ASN A 68 4.92 6.89 -12.33
N LYS A 69 5.30 7.54 -13.45
CA LYS A 69 6.67 8.05 -13.65
C LYS A 69 7.05 9.07 -12.57
N GLU A 70 6.21 10.06 -12.31
CA GLU A 70 6.42 11.04 -11.25
C GLU A 70 6.50 10.36 -9.87
N ASN A 71 5.67 9.35 -9.61
CA ASN A 71 5.70 8.57 -8.38
C ASN A 71 7.00 7.76 -8.23
N ILE A 72 7.53 7.18 -9.31
CA ILE A 72 8.85 6.53 -9.33
C ILE A 72 9.94 7.53 -8.93
N GLU A 73 9.88 8.75 -9.48
CA GLU A 73 10.84 9.80 -9.14
C GLU A 73 10.71 10.28 -7.69
N ILE A 74 9.48 10.44 -7.18
CA ILE A 74 9.22 10.76 -5.78
C ILE A 74 9.77 9.64 -4.89
N ALA A 75 9.43 8.39 -5.16
CA ALA A 75 9.88 7.23 -4.38
C ALA A 75 11.40 7.11 -4.36
N ALA A 76 12.06 7.25 -5.53
CA ALA A 76 13.51 7.18 -5.63
C ALA A 76 14.21 8.22 -4.75
N ARG A 77 13.72 9.47 -4.73
CA ARG A 77 14.30 10.54 -3.89
C ARG A 77 14.17 10.23 -2.39
N TYR A 78 13.02 9.70 -1.98
CA TYR A 78 12.78 9.37 -0.56
C TYR A 78 13.50 8.12 -0.11
N ALA A 79 13.68 7.14 -1.00
CA ALA A 79 14.46 5.94 -0.72
C ALA A 79 15.92 6.31 -0.38
N SER A 80 16.55 7.21 -1.14
CA SER A 80 17.91 7.66 -0.87
C SER A 80 18.07 8.35 0.48
N ILE A 81 17.16 9.29 0.80
CA ILE A 81 17.19 10.02 2.08
C ILE A 81 16.90 9.05 3.22
N GLY A 82 15.94 8.14 3.05
CA GLY A 82 15.65 7.09 4.01
C GLY A 82 16.85 6.19 4.25
N GLN A 83 17.60 5.88 3.19
CA GLN A 83 18.79 5.04 3.26
C GLN A 83 19.90 5.68 4.10
N GLU A 84 20.33 6.88 3.72
CA GLU A 84 21.35 7.63 4.44
C GLU A 84 20.98 7.79 5.93
N ARG A 85 19.75 8.24 6.21
CA ARG A 85 19.29 8.49 7.58
C ARG A 85 19.16 7.25 8.43
N LEU A 86 18.73 6.13 7.85
CA LEU A 86 18.64 4.88 8.60
C LEU A 86 20.02 4.30 8.90
N THR A 87 20.95 4.35 7.94
CA THR A 87 22.33 3.89 8.15
C THR A 87 22.99 4.72 9.25
N GLU A 88 22.96 6.05 9.13
CA GLU A 88 23.49 6.96 10.15
C GLU A 88 22.92 6.64 11.53
N PHE A 89 21.60 6.45 11.61
CA PHE A 89 20.92 6.22 12.88
C PHE A 89 21.25 4.87 13.52
N ILE A 90 21.24 3.79 12.75
CA ILE A 90 21.56 2.45 13.26
C ILE A 90 23.03 2.38 13.67
N GLN A 91 23.94 2.98 12.89
CA GLN A 91 25.36 3.03 13.25
C GLN A 91 25.59 3.86 14.51
N ASP A 92 25.03 5.08 14.58
CA ASP A 92 25.20 5.97 15.74
C ASP A 92 24.65 5.35 17.03
N ILE A 93 23.40 4.85 17.00
CA ILE A 93 22.84 4.11 18.14
C ILE A 93 23.69 2.90 18.46
N GLY A 94 24.05 2.10 17.45
CA GLY A 94 24.72 0.84 17.65
C GLY A 94 26.04 1.01 18.40
N HIS A 95 26.91 1.88 17.88
CA HIS A 95 28.18 2.20 18.53
C HIS A 95 28.00 2.86 19.89
N THR A 96 27.07 3.80 20.00
CA THR A 96 26.85 4.51 21.27
C THR A 96 26.41 3.55 22.36
N VAL A 97 25.45 2.68 22.07
CA VAL A 97 24.91 1.70 23.02
C VAL A 97 25.96 0.66 23.39
N TYR A 98 26.71 0.16 22.40
CA TYR A 98 27.78 -0.79 22.63
C TYR A 98 28.87 -0.20 23.54
N ASN A 99 29.32 1.02 23.24
CA ASN A 99 30.34 1.72 24.03
C ASN A 99 29.83 2.09 25.43
N GLU A 100 28.57 2.52 25.56
CA GLU A 100 27.93 2.80 26.85
C GLU A 100 27.89 1.56 27.74
N ALA A 101 27.46 0.42 27.19
CA ALA A 101 27.44 -0.85 27.92
C ALA A 101 28.85 -1.26 28.36
N GLY A 102 29.84 -1.09 27.48
CA GLY A 102 31.25 -1.35 27.80
C GLY A 102 31.73 -0.49 28.96
N GLN A 103 31.53 0.83 28.88
CA GLN A 103 31.93 1.77 29.93
C GLN A 103 31.25 1.46 31.27
N GLU A 104 29.97 1.08 31.25
CA GLU A 104 29.23 0.68 32.44
C GLU A 104 29.85 -0.55 33.09
N ILE A 105 30.14 -1.58 32.30
CA ILE A 105 30.79 -2.80 32.76
C ILE A 105 32.19 -2.52 33.30
N GLU A 106 33.02 -1.80 32.55
CA GLU A 106 34.41 -1.48 32.91
C GLU A 106 34.50 -0.67 34.21
N THR A 107 33.59 0.30 34.38
CA THR A 107 33.52 1.12 35.60
C THR A 107 33.14 0.28 36.83
N ASN A 108 32.19 -0.64 36.67
CA ASN A 108 31.70 -1.48 37.76
C ASN A 108 32.69 -2.60 38.11
N LEU A 109 33.31 -3.22 37.10
CA LEU A 109 34.20 -4.36 37.25
C LEU A 109 35.68 -4.02 37.45
N ARG A 110 36.10 -2.80 37.10
CA ARG A 110 37.53 -2.44 36.94
C ARG A 110 38.30 -3.41 36.03
N LYS A 111 37.61 -4.03 35.09
CA LYS A 111 38.17 -4.91 34.04
C LYS A 111 38.01 -4.21 32.70
N THR A 112 39.03 -4.26 31.86
CA THR A 112 38.99 -3.75 30.49
C THR A 112 38.86 -4.93 29.53
N HIS A 113 38.02 -4.78 28.49
CA HIS A 113 37.91 -5.76 27.41
C HIS A 113 38.06 -5.06 26.07
N VAL A 114 38.90 -5.61 25.20
CA VAL A 114 39.11 -5.08 23.84
C VAL A 114 37.81 -5.31 23.05
N PRO A 115 37.17 -4.26 22.51
CA PRO A 115 35.97 -4.43 21.68
C PRO A 115 36.18 -5.43 20.53
N SER A 116 35.17 -6.26 20.25
CA SER A 116 35.16 -7.05 19.03
C SER A 116 35.17 -6.13 17.79
N GLY A 117 35.92 -6.52 16.75
CA GLY A 117 36.00 -5.76 15.50
C GLY A 117 34.76 -5.93 14.59
N ASP A 118 33.79 -6.75 14.98
CA ASP A 118 32.68 -7.19 14.12
C ASP A 118 31.40 -6.35 14.26
N ILE A 119 31.40 -5.32 15.12
CA ILE A 119 30.23 -4.47 15.37
C ILE A 119 29.69 -3.87 14.07
N ASP A 120 30.58 -3.34 13.23
CA ASP A 120 30.19 -2.74 11.94
C ASP A 120 29.50 -3.74 11.03
N ASN A 121 29.96 -5.00 11.02
CA ASN A 121 29.35 -6.06 10.23
C ASN A 121 27.93 -6.36 10.73
N ILE A 122 27.73 -6.47 12.04
CA ILE A 122 26.40 -6.71 12.66
C ILE A 122 25.45 -5.54 12.36
N LEU A 123 25.91 -4.30 12.56
CA LEU A 123 25.09 -3.11 12.29
C LEU A 123 24.72 -3.01 10.81
N ASN A 124 25.66 -3.27 9.91
CA ASN A 124 25.41 -3.29 8.47
C ASN A 124 24.40 -4.38 8.06
N GLN A 125 24.37 -5.54 8.74
CA GLN A 125 23.33 -6.55 8.50
C GLN A 125 21.93 -6.05 8.86
N TYR A 126 21.76 -5.37 10.00
CA TYR A 126 20.46 -4.79 10.38
C TYR A 126 20.01 -3.67 9.45
N VAL A 127 20.94 -2.82 9.03
CA VAL A 127 20.73 -1.78 8.02
C VAL A 127 20.23 -2.41 6.72
N ASN A 128 20.95 -3.41 6.18
CA ASN A 128 20.62 -4.08 4.93
C ASN A 128 19.26 -4.80 4.98
N GLN A 129 18.99 -5.55 6.05
CA GLN A 129 17.71 -6.24 6.22
C GLN A 129 16.53 -5.25 6.26
N THR A 130 16.73 -4.12 6.93
CA THR A 130 15.70 -3.08 7.01
C THR A 130 15.49 -2.40 5.66
N PHE A 131 16.56 -2.14 4.90
CA PHE A 131 16.43 -1.62 3.54
C PHE A 131 15.69 -2.55 2.61
N ILE A 132 16.02 -3.84 2.60
CA ILE A 132 15.28 -4.82 1.78
C ILE A 132 13.79 -4.78 2.10
N SER A 133 13.44 -4.69 3.39
CA SER A 133 12.04 -4.60 3.84
C SER A 133 11.36 -3.30 3.38
N MET A 134 12.06 -2.16 3.43
CA MET A 134 11.54 -0.86 2.99
C MET A 134 11.47 -0.74 1.47
N ASP A 135 12.45 -1.25 0.74
CA ASP A 135 12.47 -1.30 -0.72
C ASP A 135 11.35 -2.20 -1.21
N ASN A 136 11.14 -3.38 -0.63
CA ASN A 136 10.01 -4.22 -0.98
C ASN A 136 8.67 -3.50 -0.74
N LEU A 137 8.53 -2.80 0.39
CA LEU A 137 7.34 -1.99 0.67
C LEU A 137 7.13 -0.93 -0.42
N VAL A 138 8.16 -0.16 -0.77
CA VAL A 138 8.10 0.90 -1.81
C VAL A 138 7.81 0.30 -3.19
N ASN A 139 8.55 -0.75 -3.57
CA ASN A 139 8.45 -1.44 -4.85
C ASN A 139 7.03 -1.93 -5.12
N GLN A 140 6.48 -2.66 -4.16
CA GLN A 140 5.17 -3.27 -4.27
C GLN A 140 4.02 -2.26 -4.14
N THR A 141 4.21 -1.20 -3.35
CA THR A 141 3.12 -0.24 -3.06
C THR A 141 3.05 0.89 -4.07
N LEU A 142 4.19 1.38 -4.57
CA LEU A 142 4.28 2.69 -5.24
C LEU A 142 4.73 2.62 -6.71
N ILE A 143 5.65 1.73 -7.08
CA ILE A 143 6.40 1.87 -8.34
C ILE A 143 6.25 0.70 -9.34
N THR A 144 5.64 -0.42 -8.97
CA THR A 144 5.42 -1.53 -9.92
C THR A 144 4.65 -1.05 -11.16
N THR A 145 5.08 -1.51 -12.33
CA THR A 145 4.50 -1.13 -13.63
C THR A 145 3.22 -1.90 -13.95
N HIS A 146 2.96 -3.01 -13.24
CA HIS A 146 1.67 -3.66 -13.29
C HIS A 146 0.66 -2.88 -12.44
N PHE A 147 -0.13 -2.01 -13.07
CA PHE A 147 -1.14 -1.19 -12.37
C PHE A 147 -2.14 -2.04 -11.56
N GLY A 148 -2.39 -3.27 -12.01
CA GLY A 148 -3.18 -4.27 -11.30
C GLY A 148 -2.59 -4.74 -9.97
N ASP A 149 -1.33 -4.43 -9.67
CA ASP A 149 -0.65 -4.73 -8.39
C ASP A 149 -0.14 -3.47 -7.68
N ASN A 150 -0.07 -2.34 -8.38
CA ASN A 150 0.36 -1.06 -7.83
C ASN A 150 -0.75 -0.43 -6.98
N GLN A 151 -0.60 -0.49 -5.65
CA GLN A 151 -1.58 0.02 -4.70
C GLN A 151 -1.81 1.53 -4.82
N ALA A 152 -0.77 2.30 -5.15
CA ALA A 152 -0.90 3.73 -5.40
C ALA A 152 -1.75 4.01 -6.65
N MET A 153 -1.55 3.25 -7.73
CA MET A 153 -2.36 3.42 -8.95
C MET A 153 -3.80 2.94 -8.77
N LYS A 154 -4.03 1.84 -8.03
CA LYS A 154 -5.39 1.43 -7.62
C LYS A 154 -6.09 2.50 -6.81
N ALA A 155 -5.37 3.14 -5.87
CA ALA A 155 -5.93 4.24 -5.11
C ALA A 155 -6.34 5.39 -6.03
N TYR A 156 -5.48 5.78 -6.97
CA TYR A 156 -5.77 6.84 -7.94
C TYR A 156 -6.96 6.52 -8.85
N GLN A 157 -7.03 5.30 -9.41
CA GLN A 157 -8.16 4.82 -10.21
C GLN A 157 -9.47 4.89 -9.41
N SER A 158 -9.45 4.38 -8.18
CA SER A 158 -10.62 4.44 -7.29
C SER A 158 -11.02 5.87 -6.95
N MET A 159 -10.07 6.81 -6.84
CA MET A 159 -10.39 8.23 -6.67
C MET A 159 -11.16 8.77 -7.88
N ILE A 160 -10.67 8.52 -9.09
CA ILE A 160 -11.33 8.93 -10.34
C ILE A 160 -12.76 8.37 -10.38
N GLU A 161 -12.91 7.06 -10.20
CA GLU A 161 -14.21 6.36 -10.25
C GLU A 161 -15.19 6.90 -9.21
N THR A 162 -14.72 7.13 -7.97
CA THR A 162 -15.57 7.64 -6.89
C THR A 162 -15.99 9.09 -7.17
N SER A 163 -15.07 9.95 -7.64
CA SER A 163 -15.40 11.33 -7.98
C SER A 163 -16.41 11.40 -9.14
N VAL A 164 -16.24 10.56 -10.16
CA VAL A 164 -17.21 10.45 -11.28
C VAL A 164 -18.58 10.02 -10.77
N ALA A 165 -18.64 8.96 -9.96
CA ALA A 165 -19.90 8.46 -9.42
C ALA A 165 -20.65 9.55 -8.63
N GLN A 166 -19.95 10.29 -7.77
CA GLN A 166 -20.54 11.36 -6.96
C GLN A 166 -21.09 12.53 -7.78
N VAL A 167 -20.42 12.90 -8.87
CA VAL A 167 -20.86 14.00 -9.74
C VAL A 167 -22.01 13.56 -10.63
N VAL A 168 -21.91 12.39 -11.27
CA VAL A 168 -22.96 11.87 -12.18
C VAL A 168 -24.26 11.61 -11.42
N SER A 169 -24.19 11.15 -10.17
CA SER A 169 -25.37 10.95 -9.33
C SER A 169 -25.97 12.24 -8.77
N GLY A 170 -25.40 13.42 -9.08
CA GLY A 170 -25.84 14.71 -8.55
C GLY A 170 -25.67 14.86 -7.04
N VAL A 171 -24.84 14.02 -6.40
CA VAL A 171 -24.63 14.06 -4.94
C VAL A 171 -23.85 15.30 -4.54
N THR A 172 -22.92 15.75 -5.38
CA THR A 172 -22.06 16.90 -5.08
C THR A 172 -21.41 17.50 -6.33
N THR A 173 -20.76 18.65 -6.20
CA THR A 173 -20.01 19.31 -7.28
C THR A 173 -18.65 18.63 -7.50
N LYS A 174 -18.05 18.82 -8.68
CA LYS A 174 -16.70 18.33 -9.00
C LYS A 174 -15.68 18.63 -7.90
N ASP A 175 -15.56 19.89 -7.50
CA ASP A 175 -14.50 20.29 -6.58
C ASP A 175 -14.68 19.66 -5.20
N LYS A 176 -15.93 19.56 -4.74
CA LYS A 176 -16.26 18.88 -3.48
C LYS A 176 -16.04 17.37 -3.60
N ALA A 177 -16.43 16.73 -4.71
CA ALA A 177 -16.17 15.32 -4.96
C ALA A 177 -14.68 14.98 -4.93
N ILE A 178 -13.85 15.76 -5.63
CA ILE A 178 -12.40 15.56 -5.67
C ILE A 178 -11.80 15.80 -4.28
N ASN A 179 -12.19 16.87 -3.59
CA ASN A 179 -11.69 17.17 -2.25
C ASN A 179 -12.03 16.07 -1.25
N ASP A 180 -13.29 15.63 -1.19
CA ASP A 180 -13.78 14.60 -0.28
C ASP A 180 -13.07 13.27 -0.51
N VAL A 181 -12.90 12.88 -1.78
CA VAL A 181 -12.22 11.64 -2.15
C VAL A 181 -10.74 11.66 -1.74
N ILE A 182 -10.03 12.75 -1.99
CA ILE A 182 -8.63 12.91 -1.55
C ILE A 182 -8.53 12.88 -0.03
N GLN A 183 -9.46 13.51 0.69
CA GLN A 183 -9.50 13.50 2.16
C GLN A 183 -9.74 12.09 2.70
N LYS A 184 -10.71 11.37 2.13
CA LYS A 184 -11.03 9.99 2.50
C LYS A 184 -9.84 9.06 2.31
N TRP A 185 -9.14 9.18 1.19
CA TRP A 185 -7.95 8.38 0.90
C TRP A 185 -6.74 8.80 1.74
N THR A 186 -6.57 10.09 1.99
CA THR A 186 -5.56 10.57 2.96
C THR A 186 -5.84 9.96 4.32
N GLN A 187 -7.08 9.97 4.79
CA GLN A 187 -7.48 9.38 6.08
C GLN A 187 -7.17 7.88 6.14
N LYS A 188 -7.48 7.14 5.06
CA LYS A 188 -7.23 5.71 4.94
C LYS A 188 -5.73 5.38 4.86
N GLY A 189 -4.94 6.22 4.20
CA GLY A 189 -3.56 5.94 3.82
C GLY A 189 -3.46 4.98 2.62
N LEU A 190 -2.26 4.86 2.05
CA LEU A 190 -2.01 3.86 1.02
C LEU A 190 -1.93 2.48 1.66
N ALA A 191 -2.60 1.51 1.06
CA ALA A 191 -2.49 0.13 1.48
C ALA A 191 -1.14 -0.43 1.03
N SER A 192 -0.47 -1.18 1.89
CA SER A 192 0.68 -2.00 1.49
C SER A 192 0.21 -3.35 0.94
N ASN A 193 1.10 -4.07 0.27
CA ASN A 193 0.84 -5.46 -0.10
C ASN A 193 0.96 -6.43 1.08
N PHE A 194 1.46 -5.98 2.24
CA PHE A 194 1.53 -6.79 3.45
C PHE A 194 0.15 -7.03 4.08
N VAL A 195 -0.14 -8.30 4.33
CA VAL A 195 -1.32 -8.80 5.03
C VAL A 195 -0.84 -9.60 6.23
N ASP A 196 -1.33 -9.28 7.42
CA ASP A 196 -0.94 -10.01 8.62
C ASP A 196 -1.65 -11.37 8.74
N ARG A 197 -1.23 -12.19 9.71
CA ARG A 197 -1.83 -13.51 9.98
C ARG A 197 -3.33 -13.46 10.27
N ALA A 198 -3.86 -12.30 10.70
CA ALA A 198 -5.29 -12.09 10.94
C ALA A 198 -6.04 -11.62 9.68
N GLY A 199 -5.41 -11.64 8.51
CA GLY A 199 -6.01 -11.22 7.24
C GLY A 199 -6.11 -9.69 7.09
N ARG A 200 -5.52 -8.91 7.99
CA ARG A 200 -5.62 -7.45 7.94
C ARG A 200 -4.52 -6.91 7.05
N ARG A 201 -4.90 -6.10 6.06
CA ARG A 201 -3.95 -5.37 5.21
C ARG A 201 -3.44 -4.14 5.94
N TRP A 202 -2.11 -3.99 6.00
CA TRP A 202 -1.50 -2.87 6.70
C TRP A 202 -1.38 -1.64 5.79
N SER A 203 -1.42 -0.45 6.39
CA SER A 203 -1.08 0.79 5.69
C SER A 203 0.43 0.90 5.50
N PHE A 204 0.84 1.58 4.43
CA PHE A 204 2.23 1.88 4.11
C PHE A 204 2.98 2.50 5.30
N GLN A 205 2.38 3.52 5.92
CA GLN A 205 2.94 4.21 7.08
C GLN A 205 3.10 3.29 8.31
N ASN A 206 2.10 2.46 8.60
CA ASN A 206 2.15 1.57 9.78
C ASN A 206 3.22 0.48 9.61
N TYR A 207 3.36 -0.07 8.39
CA TYR A 207 4.40 -1.04 8.09
C TYR A 207 5.79 -0.42 8.26
N ALA A 208 6.05 0.71 7.60
CA ALA A 208 7.34 1.40 7.68
C ALA A 208 7.74 1.70 9.14
N ARG A 209 6.81 2.27 9.91
CA ARG A 209 7.01 2.54 11.34
C ARG A 209 7.36 1.29 12.13
N THR A 210 6.64 0.20 11.91
CA THR A 210 6.82 -1.02 12.69
C THR A 210 8.18 -1.63 12.43
N VAL A 211 8.60 -1.70 11.16
CA VAL A 211 9.94 -2.21 10.82
C VAL A 211 11.02 -1.33 11.44
N ILE A 212 10.96 0.00 11.24
CA ILE A 212 11.97 0.94 11.79
C ILE A 212 12.08 0.80 13.31
N GLN A 213 10.96 0.83 14.03
CA GLN A 213 10.97 0.71 15.50
C GLN A 213 11.48 -0.67 15.94
N SER A 214 11.04 -1.75 15.30
CA SER A 214 11.49 -3.09 15.67
C SER A 214 12.99 -3.28 15.47
N THR A 215 13.54 -2.78 14.36
CA THR A 215 14.98 -2.86 14.08
C THR A 215 15.77 -2.06 15.10
N THR A 216 15.35 -0.82 15.42
CA THR A 216 16.16 0.07 16.25
C THR A 216 16.24 -0.39 17.69
N TYR A 217 15.14 -0.93 18.23
CA TYR A 217 15.17 -1.57 19.55
C TYR A 217 15.92 -2.90 19.57
N ARG A 218 15.88 -3.66 18.47
CA ARG A 218 16.69 -4.88 18.35
C ARG A 218 18.18 -4.56 18.32
N VAL A 219 18.61 -3.57 17.54
CA VAL A 219 19.99 -3.07 17.55
C VAL A 219 20.41 -2.65 18.95
N TYR A 220 19.57 -1.87 19.65
CA TYR A 220 19.84 -1.48 21.03
C TYR A 220 20.05 -2.67 21.96
N ASN A 221 19.24 -3.72 21.82
CA ASN A 221 19.39 -4.94 22.62
C ASN A 221 20.66 -5.69 22.29
N GLU A 222 20.83 -5.98 21.00
CA GLU A 222 21.93 -6.79 20.50
C GLU A 222 23.27 -6.20 20.91
N MET A 223 23.44 -4.88 20.77
CA MET A 223 24.69 -4.22 21.12
C MET A 223 25.01 -4.30 22.61
N ARG A 224 23.99 -4.32 23.47
CA ARG A 224 24.20 -4.50 24.92
C ARG A 224 24.52 -5.93 25.28
N THR A 225 23.73 -6.88 24.80
CA THR A 225 23.93 -8.30 25.11
C THR A 225 25.23 -8.80 24.52
N GLN A 226 25.60 -8.35 23.31
CA GLN A 226 26.90 -8.62 22.71
C GLN A 226 28.03 -8.12 23.60
N ARG A 227 27.97 -6.84 24.02
CA ARG A 227 29.01 -6.29 24.89
C ARG A 227 29.08 -6.99 26.24
N MET A 228 27.95 -7.41 26.82
CA MET A 228 27.93 -8.23 28.04
C MET A 228 28.63 -9.58 27.84
N SER A 229 28.34 -10.26 26.73
CA SER A 229 28.91 -11.57 26.42
C SER A 229 30.44 -11.54 26.31
N GLU A 230 31.00 -10.45 25.78
CA GLU A 230 32.45 -10.24 25.69
C GLU A 230 33.14 -10.17 27.06
N PHE A 231 32.43 -9.66 28.08
CA PHE A 231 32.90 -9.68 29.46
C PHE A 231 32.53 -10.97 30.22
N GLY A 232 31.87 -11.93 29.56
CA GLY A 232 31.35 -13.14 30.20
C GLY A 232 30.22 -12.88 31.19
N ILE A 233 29.48 -11.78 31.04
CA ILE A 233 28.38 -11.41 31.93
C ILE A 233 27.08 -11.97 31.38
N VAL A 234 26.42 -12.82 32.16
CA VAL A 234 25.14 -13.46 31.79
C VAL A 234 23.94 -12.92 32.57
N THR A 235 24.17 -12.04 33.53
CA THR A 235 23.14 -11.43 34.39
C THR A 235 22.91 -9.95 34.03
N ALA A 236 21.65 -9.54 34.02
CA ALA A 236 21.24 -8.16 33.82
C ALA A 236 20.14 -7.75 34.80
N TYR A 237 20.10 -6.49 35.19
CA TYR A 237 18.95 -5.88 35.82
C TYR A 237 17.96 -5.46 34.73
N LEU A 238 16.74 -6.03 34.76
CA LEU A 238 15.65 -5.61 33.91
C LEU A 238 14.96 -4.42 34.57
N ASN A 239 15.01 -3.24 33.95
CA ASN A 239 14.38 -2.06 34.53
C ASN A 239 12.87 -2.26 34.75
N ALA A 240 12.31 -1.55 35.73
CA ALA A 240 10.86 -1.54 35.96
C ALA A 240 10.20 -0.31 35.32
N HIS A 241 8.96 -0.47 34.88
CA HIS A 241 8.12 0.61 34.39
C HIS A 241 6.66 0.39 34.82
N PRO A 242 5.92 1.46 35.16
CA PRO A 242 4.54 1.37 35.65
C PRO A 242 3.54 0.87 34.61
N ALA A 243 3.91 0.77 33.34
CA ALA A 243 3.08 0.25 32.26
C ALA A 243 3.86 -0.78 31.44
N SER A 244 3.55 -2.05 31.66
CA SER A 244 4.29 -3.19 31.09
C SER A 244 3.32 -4.21 30.52
N ARG A 245 3.76 -4.97 29.52
CA ARG A 245 2.97 -6.08 28.98
C ARG A 245 3.01 -7.28 29.92
N PRO A 246 2.08 -8.24 29.80
CA PRO A 246 2.02 -9.40 30.71
C PRO A 246 3.33 -10.15 30.87
N ALA A 247 4.05 -10.40 29.76
CA ALA A 247 5.30 -11.17 29.77
C ALA A 247 6.44 -10.53 30.61
N GLU A 248 6.47 -9.20 30.72
CA GLU A 248 7.53 -8.49 31.46
C GLU A 248 7.04 -7.93 32.80
N ALA A 249 5.72 -7.77 32.96
CA ALA A 249 5.14 -7.22 34.16
C ALA A 249 5.51 -8.00 35.43
N THR A 250 5.77 -9.32 35.29
CA THR A 250 6.12 -10.24 36.37
C THR A 250 7.62 -10.31 36.68
N ILE A 251 8.48 -9.93 35.74
CA ILE A 251 9.95 -10.06 35.87
C ILE A 251 10.69 -8.73 35.93
N GLN A 252 10.05 -7.63 35.56
CA GLN A 252 10.66 -6.31 35.63
C GLN A 252 11.08 -5.95 37.07
N GLY A 253 12.11 -5.13 37.22
CA GLY A 253 12.65 -4.75 38.53
C GLY A 253 13.44 -5.87 39.22
N SER A 254 13.83 -6.91 38.49
CA SER A 254 14.61 -8.03 39.01
C SER A 254 15.89 -8.26 38.21
N VAL A 255 16.80 -9.02 38.81
CA VAL A 255 17.99 -9.54 38.12
C VAL A 255 17.56 -10.77 37.33
N VAL A 256 17.89 -10.78 36.05
CA VAL A 256 17.51 -11.81 35.07
C VAL A 256 18.74 -12.36 34.35
N LEU A 257 18.64 -13.59 33.85
CA LEU A 257 19.62 -14.15 32.93
C LEU A 257 19.30 -13.68 31.50
N VAL A 258 20.34 -13.28 30.76
CA VAL A 258 20.26 -12.95 29.32
C VAL A 258 20.61 -14.13 28.40
N VAL A 259 20.77 -15.31 29.00
CA VAL A 259 21.02 -16.61 28.34
C VAL A 259 20.00 -17.63 28.86
N PRO A 260 19.77 -18.75 28.14
CA PRO A 260 19.05 -19.89 28.67
C PRO A 260 19.61 -20.35 30.01
N LYS A 261 18.74 -20.87 30.87
CA LYS A 261 19.08 -21.17 32.27
C LYS A 261 20.18 -22.22 32.41
N ASP A 262 20.18 -23.21 31.52
CA ASP A 262 21.16 -24.28 31.41
C ASP A 262 22.52 -23.84 30.86
N GLU A 263 22.58 -22.68 30.21
CA GLU A 263 23.83 -22.06 29.74
C GLU A 263 24.46 -21.12 30.78
N ALA A 264 23.74 -20.80 31.86
CA ALA A 264 24.25 -19.95 32.93
C ALA A 264 25.12 -20.74 33.93
N PRO A 265 26.18 -20.13 34.48
CA PRO A 265 26.93 -20.69 35.61
C PRO A 265 26.01 -21.08 36.77
N ASP A 266 26.33 -22.18 37.45
CA ASP A 266 25.50 -22.78 38.51
C ASP A 266 25.10 -21.77 39.60
N GLU A 267 26.00 -20.86 39.95
CA GLU A 267 25.77 -19.79 40.94
C GLU A 267 24.68 -18.80 40.53
N TYR A 268 24.39 -18.65 39.23
CA TYR A 268 23.36 -17.74 38.70
C TYR A 268 22.08 -18.44 38.25
N GLN A 269 22.02 -19.78 38.25
CA GLN A 269 20.81 -20.54 37.90
C GLN A 269 19.64 -20.29 38.87
N GLY A 270 19.83 -19.58 39.99
CA GLY A 270 18.73 -19.11 40.83
C GLY A 270 17.87 -18.02 40.17
N TYR A 271 18.40 -17.28 39.20
CA TYR A 271 17.71 -16.16 38.55
C TYR A 271 16.76 -16.62 37.42
N PRO A 272 15.66 -15.89 37.16
CA PRO A 272 14.79 -16.15 36.01
C PRO A 272 15.52 -15.79 34.70
N SER A 273 15.35 -16.62 33.66
CA SER A 273 15.87 -16.31 32.33
C SER A 273 14.84 -15.57 31.50
N ILE A 274 15.25 -14.55 30.73
CA ILE A 274 14.34 -13.85 29.80
C ILE A 274 13.76 -14.79 28.73
N TYR A 275 14.41 -15.92 28.45
CA TYR A 275 13.94 -16.95 27.52
C TYR A 275 12.68 -17.65 28.04
N ASP A 276 12.55 -17.85 29.36
CA ASP A 276 11.34 -18.40 29.99
C ASP A 276 10.12 -17.49 29.81
N TYR A 277 10.36 -16.23 29.46
CA TYR A 277 9.35 -15.20 29.21
C TYR A 277 9.23 -14.85 27.72
N GLY A 278 9.67 -15.75 26.83
CA GLY A 278 9.46 -15.66 25.39
C GLY A 278 10.39 -14.67 24.68
N TYR A 279 11.61 -14.47 25.18
CA TYR A 279 12.63 -13.73 24.43
C TYR A 279 12.80 -14.32 23.02
N GLY A 280 12.95 -13.45 22.02
CA GLY A 280 12.96 -13.82 20.59
C GLY A 280 11.57 -13.83 19.94
N GLU A 281 10.49 -13.98 20.71
CA GLU A 281 9.13 -13.90 20.20
C GLU A 281 8.58 -12.48 20.20
N PRO A 282 7.73 -12.08 19.23
CA PRO A 282 7.15 -10.74 19.19
C PRO A 282 6.37 -10.37 20.47
N TRP A 283 5.72 -11.34 21.12
CA TRP A 283 4.90 -11.12 22.31
C TRP A 283 5.69 -11.17 23.63
N GLY A 284 6.83 -11.87 23.66
CA GLY A 284 7.60 -12.14 24.88
C GLY A 284 8.65 -11.08 25.21
N CYS A 285 9.45 -11.30 26.25
CA CYS A 285 10.42 -10.35 26.78
C CYS A 285 11.30 -9.73 25.67
N ARG A 286 11.51 -8.42 25.71
CA ARG A 286 12.18 -7.60 24.66
C ARG A 286 11.62 -7.70 23.23
N GLY A 287 10.47 -8.36 23.02
CA GLY A 287 9.71 -8.37 21.77
C GLY A 287 9.17 -7.01 21.29
N ILE A 288 8.27 -7.04 20.31
CA ILE A 288 7.87 -5.85 19.53
C ILE A 288 7.24 -4.76 20.40
N ASN A 289 7.61 -3.50 20.16
CA ASN A 289 7.17 -2.33 20.91
C ASN A 289 7.54 -2.33 22.41
N CYS A 290 8.42 -3.20 22.87
CA CYS A 290 8.94 -3.12 24.22
C CYS A 290 10.11 -2.14 24.34
N HIS A 291 10.09 -1.40 25.44
CA HIS A 291 11.02 -0.33 25.74
C HIS A 291 11.78 -0.56 27.05
N HIS A 292 11.69 -1.75 27.64
CA HIS A 292 12.52 -2.13 28.80
C HIS A 292 14.02 -2.00 28.47
N ILE A 293 14.87 -2.21 29.43
CA ILE A 293 16.30 -2.06 29.32
C ILE A 293 16.91 -3.18 30.14
N LEU A 294 17.82 -3.92 29.51
CA LEU A 294 18.73 -4.82 30.19
C LEU A 294 19.99 -4.02 30.52
N THR A 295 20.23 -3.86 31.80
CA THR A 295 21.43 -3.20 32.34
C THR A 295 22.38 -4.28 32.84
N PRO A 296 23.64 -4.36 32.37
CA PRO A 296 24.59 -5.33 32.88
C PRO A 296 24.65 -5.31 34.42
N PHE A 297 24.56 -6.47 35.06
CA PHE A 297 24.46 -6.56 36.51
C PHE A 297 25.26 -7.74 37.05
N LEU A 298 26.04 -7.52 38.08
CA LEU A 298 26.81 -8.54 38.78
C LEU A 298 26.35 -8.60 40.22
N PRO A 299 25.71 -9.70 40.65
CA PRO A 299 25.18 -9.84 42.01
C PRO A 299 26.20 -9.56 43.12
N GLU A 300 27.47 -9.84 42.89
CA GLU A 300 28.55 -9.69 43.88
C GLU A 300 29.00 -8.23 44.05
N VAL A 301 28.79 -7.41 43.02
CA VAL A 301 29.37 -6.04 42.93
C VAL A 301 28.29 -4.97 42.93
N ASN A 302 27.13 -5.25 42.31
CA ASN A 302 26.06 -4.30 42.12
C ASN A 302 24.98 -4.46 43.21
N GLY A 303 24.56 -3.34 43.81
CA GLY A 303 23.31 -3.30 44.56
C GLY A 303 22.12 -3.18 43.61
N VAL A 304 21.04 -3.89 43.89
CA VAL A 304 19.78 -3.74 43.13
C VAL A 304 19.29 -2.29 43.29
N PRO A 305 19.01 -1.56 42.20
CA PRO A 305 18.51 -0.20 42.29
C PRO A 305 17.18 -0.13 43.04
N GLU A 306 17.05 0.83 43.95
CA GLU A 306 15.74 1.15 44.53
C GLU A 306 14.81 1.66 43.41
N LEU A 307 13.59 1.12 43.39
CA LEU A 307 12.55 1.53 42.45
C LEU A 307 12.11 2.98 42.77
N GLY A 308 11.83 3.75 41.73
CA GLY A 308 11.35 5.12 41.91
C GLY A 308 9.90 5.15 42.41
N PRO A 309 9.43 6.32 42.91
CA PRO A 309 8.06 6.50 43.39
C PRO A 309 6.97 6.13 42.37
N GLU A 310 7.30 6.16 41.07
CA GLU A 310 6.41 5.73 39.99
C GLU A 310 6.04 4.24 40.04
N MET A 311 6.78 3.43 40.80
CA MET A 311 6.54 2.00 40.99
C MET A 311 5.81 1.68 42.31
N ASP A 312 5.53 2.68 43.16
CA ASP A 312 4.88 2.46 44.45
C ASP A 312 3.48 1.83 44.26
N GLY A 313 3.29 0.64 44.82
CA GLY A 313 2.04 -0.11 44.71
C GLY A 313 1.74 -0.70 43.32
N VAL A 314 2.70 -0.68 42.39
CA VAL A 314 2.52 -1.25 41.05
C VAL A 314 2.76 -2.76 41.07
N THR A 315 1.68 -3.54 41.08
CA THR A 315 1.72 -4.99 40.86
C THR A 315 1.78 -5.33 39.36
N PRO A 316 2.09 -6.58 38.97
CA PRO A 316 2.04 -7.01 37.56
C PRO A 316 0.68 -6.75 36.88
N GLU A 317 -0.43 -6.91 37.60
CA GLU A 317 -1.78 -6.66 37.12
C GLU A 317 -2.01 -5.16 36.87
N VAL A 318 -1.56 -4.31 37.80
CA VAL A 318 -1.60 -2.85 37.66
C VAL A 318 -0.75 -2.41 36.48
N ALA A 319 0.48 -2.93 36.35
CA ALA A 319 1.36 -2.61 35.23
C ALA A 319 0.74 -2.98 33.88
N THR A 320 0.08 -4.14 33.82
CA THR A 320 -0.64 -4.61 32.63
C THR A 320 -1.84 -3.72 32.28
N ALA A 321 -2.62 -3.30 33.29
CA ALA A 321 -3.73 -2.37 33.10
C ALA A 321 -3.26 -1.00 32.63
N ASN A 322 -2.18 -0.49 33.23
CA ASN A 322 -1.51 0.74 32.83
C ASN A 322 -0.98 0.67 31.40
N GLY A 323 -0.48 -0.49 30.96
CA GLY A 323 -0.10 -0.75 29.56
C GLY A 323 -1.25 -0.48 28.57
N LYS A 324 -2.49 -0.86 28.91
CA LYS A 324 -3.68 -0.59 28.08
C LYS A 324 -3.98 0.91 28.00
N LEU A 325 -3.82 1.64 29.10
CA LEU A 325 -3.98 3.10 29.14
C LEU A 325 -2.89 3.82 28.34
N GLN A 326 -1.65 3.36 28.43
CA GLN A 326 -0.55 3.89 27.62
C GLN A 326 -0.79 3.62 26.12
N ALA A 327 -1.31 2.45 25.75
CA ALA A 327 -1.72 2.16 24.38
C ALA A 327 -2.84 3.09 23.89
N LYS A 328 -3.82 3.42 24.75
CA LYS A 328 -4.86 4.42 24.48
C LYS A 328 -4.26 5.81 24.26
N GLN A 329 -3.27 6.20 25.07
CA GLN A 329 -2.52 7.44 24.85
C GLN A 329 -1.85 7.46 23.47
N ARG A 330 -1.11 6.39 23.11
CA ARG A 330 -0.46 6.27 21.79
C ARG A 330 -1.47 6.38 20.64
N SER A 331 -2.69 5.85 20.83
CA SER A 331 -3.76 6.00 19.84
C SER A 331 -4.23 7.45 19.69
N LEU A 332 -4.38 8.20 20.79
CA LEU A 332 -4.75 9.60 20.74
C LEU A 332 -3.66 10.45 20.08
N GLU A 333 -2.39 10.20 20.37
CA GLU A 333 -1.26 10.89 19.73
C GLU A 333 -1.24 10.66 18.20
N ARG A 334 -1.46 9.41 17.76
CA ARG A 334 -1.63 9.09 16.33
C ARG A 334 -2.81 9.85 15.72
N ASN A 335 -3.93 9.93 16.43
CA ASN A 335 -5.11 10.67 15.97
C ASN A 335 -4.83 12.17 15.86
N VAL A 336 -4.10 12.78 16.80
CA VAL A 336 -3.67 14.19 16.70
C VAL A 336 -2.82 14.39 15.45
N ARG A 337 -1.81 13.54 15.23
CA ARG A 337 -0.96 13.60 14.03
C ARG A 337 -1.78 13.46 12.76
N LYS A 338 -2.73 12.52 12.75
CA LYS A 338 -3.61 12.27 11.60
C LYS A 338 -4.52 13.45 11.30
N SER A 339 -5.11 14.06 12.33
CA SER A 339 -5.94 15.26 12.16
C SER A 339 -5.12 16.44 11.64
N LYS A 340 -3.85 16.59 12.06
CA LYS A 340 -2.96 17.62 11.51
C LYS A 340 -2.61 17.36 10.04
N GLU A 341 -2.41 16.11 9.65
CA GLU A 341 -2.20 15.73 8.25
C GLU A 341 -3.43 16.09 7.39
N LEU A 342 -4.63 15.71 7.83
CA LEU A 342 -5.88 16.01 7.14
C LEU A 342 -6.16 17.52 7.07
N LEU A 343 -5.84 18.25 8.14
CA LEU A 343 -5.90 19.71 8.16
C LEU A 343 -4.98 20.32 7.10
N ASN A 344 -3.73 19.86 7.03
CA ASN A 344 -2.78 20.33 6.01
C ASN A 344 -3.27 20.04 4.59
N VAL A 345 -3.87 18.87 4.34
CA VAL A 345 -4.49 18.55 3.04
C VAL A 345 -5.67 19.47 2.76
N ALA A 346 -6.54 19.72 3.74
CA ALA A 346 -7.69 20.62 3.59
C ALA A 346 -7.25 22.05 3.25
N THR A 347 -6.21 22.54 3.92
CA THR A 347 -5.61 23.85 3.64
C THR A 347 -5.10 23.94 2.21
N LYS A 348 -4.39 22.92 1.71
CA LYS A 348 -3.94 22.89 0.30
C LYS A 348 -5.09 22.81 -0.68
N GLN A 349 -6.20 22.19 -0.29
CA GLN A 349 -7.39 22.09 -1.13
C GLN A 349 -8.21 23.38 -1.19
N GLY A 350 -8.02 24.31 -0.24
CA GLY A 350 -8.89 25.47 -0.06
C GLY A 350 -10.27 25.11 0.51
N ASP A 351 -10.42 23.94 1.12
CA ASP A 351 -11.70 23.43 1.61
C ASP A 351 -11.99 23.96 3.02
N ILE A 352 -12.72 25.07 3.11
CA ILE A 352 -13.00 25.77 4.37
C ILE A 352 -13.75 24.89 5.38
N GLU A 353 -14.69 24.07 4.92
CA GLU A 353 -15.47 23.16 5.77
C GLU A 353 -14.55 22.09 6.38
N ALA A 354 -13.71 21.46 5.56
CA ALA A 354 -12.74 20.48 6.00
C ALA A 354 -11.68 21.09 6.94
N ILE A 355 -11.23 22.32 6.67
CA ILE A 355 -10.29 23.05 7.54
C ILE A 355 -10.89 23.23 8.94
N GLN A 356 -12.14 23.70 9.04
CA GLN A 356 -12.82 23.87 10.33
C GLN A 356 -12.97 22.53 11.07
N LYS A 357 -13.44 21.49 10.35
CA LYS A 357 -13.62 20.14 10.87
C LYS A 357 -12.33 19.54 11.43
N TYR A 358 -11.24 19.59 10.69
CA TYR A 358 -9.98 18.98 11.10
C TYR A 358 -9.25 19.83 12.15
N SER A 359 -9.41 21.16 12.14
CA SER A 359 -8.94 22.03 13.23
C SER A 359 -9.64 21.70 14.55
N LEU A 360 -10.96 21.48 14.52
CA LEU A 360 -11.70 21.01 15.69
C LEU A 360 -11.26 19.60 16.13
N SER A 361 -11.03 18.69 15.17
CA SER A 361 -10.55 17.33 15.45
C SER A 361 -9.20 17.32 16.17
N VAL A 362 -8.26 18.18 15.75
CA VAL A 362 -6.97 18.37 16.45
C VAL A 362 -7.21 18.78 17.90
N ARG A 363 -8.02 19.84 18.13
CA ARG A 363 -8.30 20.34 19.48
C ARG A 363 -8.99 19.29 20.36
N ASN A 364 -9.95 18.57 19.82
CA ASN A 364 -10.68 17.52 20.53
C ASN A 364 -9.76 16.35 20.94
N ASN A 365 -8.92 15.87 20.01
CA ASN A 365 -7.98 14.79 20.31
C ASN A 365 -6.92 15.24 21.34
N GLN A 366 -6.44 16.48 21.25
CA GLN A 366 -5.54 17.04 22.25
C GLN A 366 -6.22 17.23 23.61
N GLY A 367 -7.50 17.61 23.66
CA GLY A 367 -8.28 17.69 24.89
C GLY A 367 -8.43 16.33 25.56
N LYS A 368 -8.79 15.29 24.79
CA LYS A 368 -8.85 13.90 25.27
C LYS A 368 -7.50 13.42 25.80
N LEU A 369 -6.41 13.76 25.10
CA LEU A 369 -5.05 13.40 25.52
C LEU A 369 -4.67 14.11 26.83
N ARG A 370 -4.94 15.41 26.97
CA ARG A 370 -4.71 16.15 28.22
C ARG A 370 -5.49 15.57 29.40
N ASN A 371 -6.76 15.22 29.19
CA ASN A 371 -7.58 14.58 30.22
C ASN A 371 -7.04 13.20 30.61
N LEU A 372 -6.68 12.36 29.63
CA LEU A 372 -6.11 11.04 29.90
C LEU A 372 -4.81 11.14 30.70
N VAL A 373 -3.89 12.02 30.29
CA VAL A 373 -2.60 12.21 30.98
C VAL A 373 -2.80 12.84 32.36
N GLY A 374 -3.67 13.85 32.49
CA GLY A 374 -3.92 14.51 33.77
C GLY A 374 -4.55 13.61 34.84
N ASN A 375 -5.28 12.56 34.43
CA ASN A 375 -5.91 11.61 35.34
C ASN A 375 -5.01 10.42 35.74
N HIS A 376 -3.80 10.30 35.17
CA HIS A 376 -2.91 9.16 35.43
C HIS A 376 -1.45 9.62 35.53
N SER A 377 -0.91 9.64 36.75
CA SER A 377 0.42 10.17 37.07
C SER A 377 1.58 9.50 36.32
N PHE A 378 1.44 8.22 35.95
CA PHE A 378 2.47 7.48 35.20
C PHE A 378 2.49 7.80 33.69
N LEU A 379 1.50 8.54 33.18
CA LEU A 379 1.48 8.97 31.79
C LEU A 379 2.11 10.36 31.65
N HIS A 380 2.86 10.55 30.58
CA HIS A 380 3.45 11.85 30.24
C HIS A 380 3.11 12.25 28.80
N ARG A 381 2.78 13.53 28.58
CA ARG A 381 2.43 14.05 27.26
C ARG A 381 3.68 14.34 26.44
N ASP A 382 3.82 13.65 25.32
CA ASP A 382 4.95 13.83 24.39
C ASP A 382 4.51 14.61 23.14
N TYR A 383 4.88 15.89 23.09
CA TYR A 383 4.56 16.76 21.97
C TYR A 383 5.22 16.34 20.65
N GLN A 384 6.38 15.67 20.68
CA GLN A 384 7.06 15.22 19.46
C GLN A 384 6.21 14.16 18.74
N ARG A 385 5.51 13.31 19.49
CA ARG A 385 4.63 12.29 18.92
C ARG A 385 3.35 12.87 18.31
N GLU A 386 2.94 14.05 18.74
CA GLU A 386 1.83 14.79 18.14
C GLU A 386 2.24 15.61 16.90
N LYS A 387 3.53 15.78 16.62
CA LYS A 387 3.97 16.62 15.49
C LYS A 387 3.59 15.98 14.17
N TYR A 388 3.05 16.83 13.30
CA TYR A 388 3.03 16.54 11.88
C TYR A 388 4.41 16.86 11.35
N PHE A 389 5.10 15.85 10.83
CA PHE A 389 6.38 16.06 10.18
C PHE A 389 6.11 16.42 8.73
N ALA A 390 6.51 17.63 8.35
CA ALA A 390 6.54 18.00 6.95
C ALA A 390 7.54 17.09 6.22
N PRO A 391 7.25 16.71 4.97
CA PRO A 391 8.22 15.99 4.16
C PRO A 391 9.56 16.75 4.13
N PRO A 392 10.70 16.06 4.30
CA PRO A 392 12.01 16.73 4.30
C PRO A 392 12.20 17.52 2.99
N LYS A 393 12.79 18.71 3.10
CA LYS A 393 13.16 19.49 1.92
C LYS A 393 14.19 18.68 1.12
N LEU A 394 13.87 18.41 -0.14
CA LEU A 394 14.70 17.64 -1.05
C LEU A 394 15.99 18.42 -1.35
N ARG A 395 17.15 17.77 -1.26
CA ARG A 395 18.43 18.28 -1.80
C ARG A 395 18.63 17.69 -3.20
N GLU A 396 19.05 18.48 -4.17
CA GLU A 396 19.31 18.02 -5.55
C GLU A 396 20.44 16.97 -5.65
N SER A 397 21.36 16.94 -4.68
CA SER A 397 22.56 16.10 -4.69
C SER A 397 22.38 14.67 -4.12
N ALA A 398 21.15 14.24 -3.80
CA ALA A 398 20.94 12.91 -3.23
C ALA A 398 21.27 11.79 -4.25
N LYS A 399 22.11 10.82 -3.85
CA LYS A 399 22.45 9.65 -4.69
C LYS A 399 21.18 8.93 -5.11
N VAL A 400 20.99 8.73 -6.40
CA VAL A 400 19.80 8.07 -6.95
C VAL A 400 19.88 6.56 -6.74
N PRO A 401 18.81 5.86 -6.30
CA PRO A 401 18.85 4.42 -6.15
C PRO A 401 19.06 3.72 -7.49
N LEU A 402 19.86 2.66 -7.52
CA LEU A 402 20.20 1.91 -8.74
C LEU A 402 18.94 1.42 -9.48
N TRP A 403 17.91 1.02 -8.74
CA TRP A 403 16.66 0.51 -9.31
C TRP A 403 15.85 1.57 -10.07
N LYS A 404 16.10 2.88 -9.87
CA LYS A 404 15.31 3.95 -10.51
C LYS A 404 15.36 3.82 -12.04
N GLN A 405 16.56 3.66 -12.61
CA GLN A 405 16.69 3.57 -14.08
C GLN A 405 16.00 2.32 -14.61
N THR A 406 16.13 1.19 -13.91
CA THR A 406 15.43 -0.06 -14.25
C THR A 406 13.91 0.13 -14.21
N ALA A 407 13.37 0.78 -13.17
CA ALA A 407 11.95 1.05 -13.05
C ALA A 407 11.44 1.99 -14.15
N LEU A 408 12.20 3.05 -14.50
CA LEU A 408 11.87 3.94 -15.60
C LEU A 408 11.89 3.22 -16.96
N ASN A 409 12.90 2.39 -17.22
CA ASN A 409 12.99 1.62 -18.46
C ASN A 409 11.83 0.61 -18.61
N LEU A 410 11.49 -0.10 -17.53
CA LEU A 410 10.33 -1.00 -17.50
C LEU A 410 9.02 -0.24 -17.71
N HIS A 411 8.90 0.95 -17.11
CA HIS A 411 7.75 1.81 -17.26
C HIS A 411 7.57 2.31 -18.71
N GLU A 412 8.65 2.77 -19.35
CA GLU A 412 8.62 3.24 -20.75
C GLU A 412 8.20 2.14 -21.71
N LYS A 413 8.71 0.91 -21.54
CA LYS A 413 8.29 -0.25 -22.35
C LYS A 413 6.79 -0.54 -22.20
N SER A 414 6.28 -0.56 -20.96
CA SER A 414 4.86 -0.82 -20.68
C SER A 414 3.94 0.28 -21.22
N TYR A 415 4.35 1.55 -21.11
CA TYR A 415 3.56 2.68 -21.54
C TYR A 415 3.36 2.71 -23.06
N SER A 416 4.43 2.49 -23.84
CA SER A 416 4.38 2.48 -25.30
C SER A 416 3.33 1.50 -25.85
N GLN A 417 3.14 0.35 -25.20
CA GLN A 417 2.11 -0.62 -25.56
C GLN A 417 0.68 -0.13 -25.22
N ALA A 418 0.48 0.47 -24.04
CA ALA A 418 -0.82 0.98 -23.61
C ALA A 418 -1.30 2.20 -24.42
N LEU A 419 -0.38 3.10 -24.77
CA LEU A 419 -0.63 4.28 -25.61
C LEU A 419 -1.09 3.89 -27.02
N LEU A 420 -0.47 2.85 -27.58
CA LEU A 420 -0.84 2.29 -28.88
C LEU A 420 -2.30 1.78 -28.85
N LYS A 421 -2.66 1.02 -27.80
CA LYS A 421 -4.04 0.53 -27.60
C LYS A 421 -5.05 1.67 -27.41
N ALA A 422 -4.74 2.68 -26.59
CA ALA A 422 -5.64 3.80 -26.36
C ALA A 422 -5.88 4.63 -27.63
N ARG A 423 -4.83 4.87 -28.43
CA ARG A 423 -4.95 5.52 -29.75
C ARG A 423 -5.78 4.71 -30.73
N GLN A 424 -5.64 3.38 -30.73
CA GLN A 424 -6.49 2.49 -31.52
C GLN A 424 -7.96 2.65 -31.10
N VAL A 425 -8.29 2.55 -29.80
CA VAL A 425 -9.68 2.74 -29.31
C VAL A 425 -10.26 4.11 -29.71
N ILE A 426 -9.51 5.20 -29.56
CA ILE A 426 -9.96 6.54 -29.94
C ILE A 426 -10.22 6.62 -31.46
N LYS A 427 -9.31 6.07 -32.28
CA LYS A 427 -9.47 6.01 -33.74
C LYS A 427 -10.74 5.26 -34.14
N VAL A 428 -11.09 4.18 -33.44
CA VAL A 428 -12.33 3.42 -33.67
C VAL A 428 -13.57 4.23 -33.31
N LEU A 429 -13.58 4.85 -32.13
CA LEU A 429 -14.75 5.62 -31.70
C LEU A 429 -15.03 6.84 -32.61
N GLN A 430 -13.98 7.38 -33.22
CA GLN A 430 -14.02 8.53 -34.14
C GLN A 430 -14.18 8.14 -35.62
N SER A 431 -14.14 6.86 -35.98
CA SER A 431 -14.24 6.46 -37.39
C SER A 431 -15.63 6.79 -37.96
N PRO A 432 -15.73 7.33 -39.19
CA PRO A 432 -17.02 7.45 -39.88
C PRO A 432 -17.65 6.05 -40.09
N ILE A 433 -18.95 6.00 -40.40
CA ILE A 433 -19.68 4.77 -40.71
C ILE A 433 -18.92 4.04 -41.83
N SER A 434 -18.16 3.00 -41.47
CA SER A 434 -17.34 2.27 -42.42
C SER A 434 -18.13 1.10 -42.96
N LYS A 435 -18.30 1.07 -44.28
CA LYS A 435 -18.77 -0.12 -45.01
C LYS A 435 -17.68 -1.21 -45.14
N ASN A 436 -16.44 -0.97 -44.71
CA ASN A 436 -15.33 -1.93 -44.84
C ASN A 436 -14.53 -2.10 -43.52
N GLY A 437 -14.44 -3.33 -43.02
CA GLY A 437 -13.50 -3.76 -41.97
C GLY A 437 -13.98 -3.74 -40.51
N LEU A 438 -15.26 -3.45 -40.23
CA LEU A 438 -15.85 -3.60 -38.89
C LEU A 438 -16.82 -4.78 -38.90
N MET A 439 -16.65 -5.70 -37.93
CA MET A 439 -17.58 -6.81 -37.73
C MET A 439 -18.70 -6.36 -36.79
N LEU A 440 -19.94 -6.53 -37.23
CA LEU A 440 -21.11 -5.91 -36.62
C LEU A 440 -22.26 -6.90 -36.53
N ARG A 441 -22.76 -7.13 -35.31
CA ARG A 441 -24.07 -7.75 -35.15
C ARG A 441 -25.20 -6.71 -35.25
N ALA A 442 -25.81 -6.62 -36.41
CA ALA A 442 -26.91 -5.69 -36.70
C ALA A 442 -28.19 -5.98 -35.87
N THR A 443 -28.96 -4.93 -35.56
CA THR A 443 -30.29 -5.05 -34.97
C THR A 443 -31.31 -5.48 -36.03
N VAL A 444 -32.08 -6.55 -35.76
CA VAL A 444 -33.16 -7.02 -36.65
C VAL A 444 -34.50 -6.45 -36.14
N PRO A 445 -35.27 -5.72 -36.97
CA PRO A 445 -36.59 -5.23 -36.58
C PRO A 445 -37.55 -6.37 -36.21
N ASN A 446 -38.40 -6.16 -35.20
CA ASN A 446 -39.50 -7.05 -34.77
C ASN A 446 -39.17 -8.35 -34.00
N ILE A 447 -37.97 -8.50 -33.42
CA ILE A 447 -37.65 -9.66 -32.56
C ILE A 447 -37.20 -9.18 -31.16
N LYS A 448 -37.69 -9.81 -30.10
CA LYS A 448 -37.33 -9.46 -28.72
C LYS A 448 -35.90 -9.88 -28.42
N ASN A 449 -35.04 -8.91 -28.13
CA ASN A 449 -33.68 -9.18 -27.68
C ASN A 449 -33.68 -9.50 -26.17
N VAL A 450 -33.29 -10.72 -25.79
CA VAL A 450 -33.20 -11.13 -24.38
C VAL A 450 -31.77 -10.91 -23.89
N PRO A 451 -31.55 -10.05 -22.88
CA PRO A 451 -30.21 -9.82 -22.35
C PRO A 451 -29.58 -11.08 -21.76
N MET A 452 -28.28 -11.23 -21.91
CA MET A 452 -27.52 -12.26 -21.22
C MET A 452 -27.54 -12.02 -19.70
N PRO A 453 -27.71 -13.06 -18.87
CA PRO A 453 -27.53 -12.94 -17.42
C PRO A 453 -26.17 -12.33 -17.04
N THR A 454 -26.16 -11.39 -16.09
CA THR A 454 -24.97 -10.58 -15.75
C THR A 454 -23.79 -11.42 -15.25
N ASP A 455 -24.06 -12.50 -14.53
CA ASP A 455 -23.05 -13.45 -14.05
C ASP A 455 -22.34 -14.17 -15.20
N LYS A 456 -23.10 -14.64 -16.20
CA LYS A 456 -22.56 -15.24 -17.42
C LYS A 456 -21.77 -14.23 -18.25
N LEU A 457 -22.30 -13.02 -18.42
CA LEU A 457 -21.61 -11.94 -19.12
C LEU A 457 -20.26 -11.63 -18.47
N ASN A 458 -20.23 -11.46 -17.15
CA ASN A 458 -19.00 -11.18 -16.42
C ASN A 458 -17.95 -12.29 -16.57
N LYS A 459 -18.38 -13.55 -16.60
CA LYS A 459 -17.47 -14.70 -16.83
C LYS A 459 -16.83 -14.65 -18.22
N VAL A 460 -17.63 -14.45 -19.26
CA VAL A 460 -17.12 -14.36 -20.65
C VAL A 460 -16.20 -13.15 -20.83
N VAL A 461 -16.56 -12.00 -20.26
CA VAL A 461 -15.73 -10.79 -20.30
C VAL A 461 -14.40 -10.99 -19.58
N ALA A 462 -14.38 -11.71 -18.47
CA ALA A 462 -13.16 -12.03 -17.75
C ALA A 462 -12.24 -12.94 -18.58
N ASP A 463 -12.80 -13.94 -19.27
CA ASP A 463 -12.05 -14.83 -20.14
C ASP A 463 -11.49 -14.08 -21.36
N LEU A 464 -12.29 -13.23 -22.03
CA LEU A 464 -11.85 -12.37 -23.13
C LEU A 464 -10.69 -11.44 -22.71
N ARG A 465 -10.79 -10.81 -21.53
CA ARG A 465 -9.72 -9.97 -20.99
C ARG A 465 -8.45 -10.77 -20.67
N ARG A 466 -8.59 -12.00 -20.16
CA ARG A 466 -7.47 -12.93 -19.94
C ARG A 466 -6.78 -13.29 -21.27
N ASP A 467 -7.57 -13.43 -22.33
CA ASP A 467 -7.08 -13.74 -23.67
C ASP A 467 -6.52 -12.52 -24.42
N GLY A 468 -6.49 -11.34 -23.79
CA GLY A 468 -5.86 -10.12 -24.31
C GLY A 468 -6.80 -9.08 -24.91
N ALA A 469 -8.12 -9.30 -24.86
CA ALA A 469 -9.12 -8.37 -25.40
C ALA A 469 -9.36 -7.15 -24.48
N THR A 470 -9.58 -5.99 -25.11
CA THR A 470 -10.06 -4.77 -24.47
C THR A 470 -11.58 -4.70 -24.62
N VAL A 471 -12.31 -5.04 -23.54
CA VAL A 471 -13.78 -5.10 -23.56
C VAL A 471 -14.41 -3.86 -22.90
N ILE A 472 -15.25 -3.14 -23.64
CA ILE A 472 -15.97 -1.93 -23.22
C ILE A 472 -17.49 -2.18 -23.31
N ILE A 473 -18.26 -1.87 -22.26
CA ILE A 473 -19.70 -2.20 -22.18
C ILE A 473 -20.51 -0.98 -21.75
N GLY A 474 -21.57 -0.66 -22.49
CA GLY A 474 -22.69 0.17 -22.02
C GLY A 474 -22.38 1.64 -21.70
N THR A 475 -21.30 2.21 -22.22
CA THR A 475 -21.02 3.66 -22.06
C THR A 475 -21.85 4.46 -23.06
N LYS A 476 -22.26 5.69 -22.75
CA LYS A 476 -23.05 6.56 -23.66
C LYS A 476 -22.40 6.69 -25.05
N GLN A 477 -21.07 6.68 -25.11
CA GLN A 477 -20.28 6.75 -26.34
C GLN A 477 -20.30 5.44 -27.12
N VAL A 478 -20.17 4.29 -26.45
CA VAL A 478 -20.32 2.97 -27.07
C VAL A 478 -21.75 2.79 -27.55
N GLU A 479 -22.75 3.15 -26.75
CA GLU A 479 -24.16 3.15 -27.16
C GLU A 479 -24.41 4.01 -28.40
N ASN A 480 -23.89 5.25 -28.41
CA ASN A 480 -24.02 6.13 -29.56
C ASN A 480 -23.27 5.60 -30.79
N HIS A 481 -22.09 5.00 -30.60
CA HIS A 481 -21.30 4.42 -31.70
C HIS A 481 -22.02 3.19 -32.27
N LEU A 482 -22.39 2.23 -31.43
CA LEU A 482 -23.14 1.04 -31.79
C LEU A 482 -24.47 1.40 -32.45
N LYS A 483 -25.20 2.39 -31.93
CA LYS A 483 -26.44 2.92 -32.54
C LYS A 483 -26.21 3.53 -33.93
N ARG A 484 -25.10 4.26 -34.15
CA ARG A 484 -24.73 4.76 -35.49
C ARG A 484 -24.40 3.62 -36.46
N GLN A 485 -23.80 2.54 -35.97
CA GLN A 485 -23.49 1.34 -36.76
C GLN A 485 -24.68 0.38 -36.89
N GLY A 486 -25.81 0.65 -36.21
CA GLY A 486 -26.96 -0.25 -36.18
C GLY A 486 -26.70 -1.57 -35.45
N ALA A 487 -25.70 -1.63 -34.55
CA ALA A 487 -25.21 -2.86 -33.94
C ALA A 487 -25.48 -2.94 -32.42
N LEU A 488 -25.42 -4.16 -31.86
CA LEU A 488 -25.50 -4.40 -30.41
C LEU A 488 -24.16 -4.83 -29.80
N GLY A 489 -23.24 -5.26 -30.65
CA GLY A 489 -21.86 -5.61 -30.36
C GLY A 489 -21.00 -5.29 -31.58
N LEU A 490 -19.71 -5.10 -31.35
CA LEU A 490 -18.73 -4.78 -32.39
C LEU A 490 -17.35 -5.27 -31.95
N THR A 491 -16.65 -5.92 -32.87
CA THR A 491 -15.25 -6.31 -32.69
C THR A 491 -14.38 -5.66 -33.75
N LEU A 492 -13.25 -5.12 -33.29
CA LEU A 492 -12.17 -4.70 -34.15
C LEU A 492 -10.84 -5.10 -33.52
N ASN A 493 -10.17 -6.06 -34.14
CA ASN A 493 -8.91 -6.60 -33.64
C ASN A 493 -9.06 -7.10 -32.19
N ASP A 494 -8.27 -6.56 -31.25
CA ASP A 494 -8.34 -6.88 -29.83
C ASP A 494 -9.37 -6.05 -29.05
N ILE A 495 -10.17 -5.19 -29.70
CA ILE A 495 -11.17 -4.34 -29.04
C ILE A 495 -12.56 -4.90 -29.28
N ILE A 496 -13.30 -5.09 -28.19
CA ILE A 496 -14.68 -5.58 -28.22
C ILE A 496 -15.58 -4.58 -27.49
N MET A 497 -16.65 -4.16 -28.15
CA MET A 497 -17.64 -3.23 -27.62
C MET A 497 -18.99 -3.90 -27.52
N PHE A 498 -19.63 -3.79 -26.37
CA PHE A 498 -21.00 -4.27 -26.14
C PHE A 498 -21.92 -3.12 -25.74
N SER A 499 -23.16 -3.19 -26.22
CA SER A 499 -24.28 -2.45 -25.64
C SER A 499 -24.48 -2.82 -24.16
N GLN A 500 -25.27 -2.02 -23.44
CA GLN A 500 -25.46 -2.14 -22.00
C GLN A 500 -26.15 -3.45 -21.61
N ASN A 501 -26.99 -3.99 -22.51
CA ASN A 501 -27.72 -5.24 -22.31
C ASN A 501 -27.56 -6.14 -23.54
N PRO A 502 -26.35 -6.69 -23.80
CA PRO A 502 -26.11 -7.50 -24.97
C PRO A 502 -26.75 -8.89 -24.80
N SER A 503 -27.14 -9.51 -25.91
CA SER A 503 -27.69 -10.89 -25.88
C SER A 503 -26.58 -11.93 -25.85
N ARG A 504 -26.93 -13.20 -25.60
CA ARG A 504 -25.93 -14.29 -25.60
C ARG A 504 -25.29 -14.38 -26.97
N ALA A 505 -26.12 -14.30 -28.00
CA ALA A 505 -25.69 -14.39 -29.36
C ALA A 505 -24.78 -13.21 -29.75
N THR A 506 -25.07 -11.97 -29.31
CA THR A 506 -24.14 -10.84 -29.45
C THR A 506 -22.79 -11.12 -28.79
N VAL A 507 -22.79 -11.55 -27.52
CA VAL A 507 -21.56 -11.74 -26.75
C VAL A 507 -20.67 -12.82 -27.37
N TYR A 508 -21.26 -13.96 -27.75
CA TYR A 508 -20.50 -15.09 -28.29
C TYR A 508 -20.09 -14.88 -29.75
N GLU A 509 -20.85 -14.12 -30.54
CA GLU A 509 -20.46 -13.72 -31.89
C GLU A 509 -19.20 -12.85 -31.87
N GLU A 510 -19.20 -11.78 -31.08
CA GLU A 510 -18.03 -10.91 -30.95
C GLU A 510 -16.82 -11.64 -30.35
N ARG A 511 -17.06 -12.62 -29.47
CA ARG A 511 -16.01 -13.51 -29.00
C ARG A 511 -15.40 -14.33 -30.13
N PHE A 512 -16.19 -14.87 -31.04
CA PHE A 512 -15.66 -15.61 -32.19
C PHE A 512 -14.92 -14.70 -33.17
N HIS A 513 -15.43 -13.50 -33.45
CA HIS A 513 -14.71 -12.48 -34.23
C HIS A 513 -13.32 -12.21 -33.64
N PHE A 514 -13.22 -12.03 -32.32
CA PHE A 514 -11.93 -11.87 -31.64
C PHE A 514 -11.02 -13.10 -31.77
N LEU A 515 -11.56 -14.31 -31.63
CA LEU A 515 -10.78 -15.55 -31.69
C LEU A 515 -10.27 -15.85 -33.11
N VAL A 516 -11.09 -15.58 -34.12
CA VAL A 516 -10.75 -15.71 -35.55
C VAL A 516 -9.64 -14.73 -35.89
N TRP A 517 -9.79 -13.45 -35.50
CA TRP A 517 -8.73 -12.45 -35.65
C TRP A 517 -7.41 -12.85 -34.96
N LYS A 518 -7.50 -13.42 -33.75
CA LYS A 518 -6.32 -13.79 -32.96
C LYS A 518 -5.57 -15.00 -33.53
N ASN A 519 -6.25 -15.93 -34.20
CA ASN A 519 -5.66 -17.16 -34.74
C ASN A 519 -6.28 -17.55 -36.10
N PRO A 520 -6.07 -16.76 -37.17
CA PRO A 520 -6.75 -16.96 -38.46
C PRO A 520 -6.47 -18.34 -39.07
N GLU A 521 -5.23 -18.82 -39.00
CA GLU A 521 -4.81 -20.14 -39.51
C GLU A 521 -5.59 -21.30 -38.86
N HIS A 522 -5.91 -21.18 -37.56
CA HIS A 522 -6.67 -22.21 -36.84
C HIS A 522 -8.10 -22.36 -37.38
N TYR A 523 -8.66 -21.28 -37.91
CA TYR A 523 -10.01 -21.25 -38.48
C TYR A 523 -10.01 -21.39 -40.01
N GLY A 524 -8.88 -21.77 -40.62
CA GLY A 524 -8.76 -22.00 -42.05
C GLY A 524 -8.69 -20.73 -42.90
N ILE A 525 -8.31 -19.60 -42.31
CA ILE A 525 -8.08 -18.32 -43.00
C ILE A 525 -6.58 -18.23 -43.30
N LEU A 526 -6.21 -18.39 -44.58
CA LEU A 526 -4.81 -18.48 -45.03
C LEU A 526 -4.30 -17.21 -45.74
N ASP A 527 -5.18 -16.27 -46.08
CA ASP A 527 -4.82 -15.01 -46.74
C ASP A 527 -5.79 -13.89 -46.32
N ASP A 528 -5.32 -12.63 -46.35
CA ASP A 528 -6.05 -11.41 -45.97
C ASP A 528 -7.26 -11.07 -46.89
N GLU A 529 -7.67 -11.99 -47.77
CA GLU A 529 -8.68 -11.79 -48.82
C GLU A 529 -10.08 -12.35 -48.51
N LEU A 530 -10.33 -12.86 -47.30
CA LEU A 530 -11.71 -13.14 -46.88
C LEU A 530 -12.43 -11.80 -46.67
N GLY A 531 -13.24 -11.42 -47.65
CA GLY A 531 -14.07 -10.21 -47.55
C GLY A 531 -14.98 -10.26 -46.30
N THR A 532 -15.27 -9.09 -45.72
CA THR A 532 -16.06 -8.93 -44.48
C THR A 532 -17.29 -9.84 -44.39
N ASP A 533 -18.04 -10.02 -45.49
CA ASP A 533 -19.25 -10.83 -45.52
C ASP A 533 -18.98 -12.35 -45.35
N ALA A 534 -17.82 -12.85 -45.78
CA ALA A 534 -17.47 -14.27 -45.67
C ALA A 534 -16.95 -14.64 -44.28
N GLU A 535 -16.21 -13.75 -43.62
CA GLU A 535 -15.85 -13.92 -42.20
C GLU A 535 -17.09 -13.83 -41.30
N GLU A 536 -18.03 -12.93 -41.60
CA GLU A 536 -19.32 -12.85 -40.90
C GLU A 536 -20.13 -14.16 -41.01
N ILE A 537 -20.11 -14.82 -42.18
CA ILE A 537 -20.74 -16.15 -42.36
C ILE A 537 -20.01 -17.23 -41.54
N LEU A 538 -18.67 -17.25 -41.57
CA LEU A 538 -17.87 -18.20 -40.80
C LEU A 538 -18.18 -18.09 -39.30
N VAL A 539 -18.11 -16.88 -38.74
CA VAL A 539 -18.34 -16.63 -37.32
C VAL A 539 -19.76 -16.98 -36.91
N LYS A 540 -20.77 -16.66 -37.72
CA LYS A 540 -22.16 -17.02 -37.44
C LYS A 540 -22.41 -18.53 -37.53
N ASN A 541 -21.73 -19.24 -38.44
CA ASN A 541 -21.77 -20.70 -38.49
C ASN A 541 -21.08 -21.34 -37.28
N LEU A 542 -19.95 -20.79 -36.83
CA LEU A 542 -19.30 -21.22 -35.58
C LEU A 542 -20.21 -21.00 -34.37
N LEU A 543 -20.92 -19.88 -34.32
CA LEU A 543 -21.92 -19.60 -33.28
C LEU A 543 -23.04 -20.65 -33.28
N LEU A 544 -23.61 -20.95 -34.45
CA LEU A 544 -24.68 -21.97 -34.57
C LEU A 544 -24.21 -23.37 -34.21
N LYS A 545 -22.96 -23.74 -34.55
CA LYS A 545 -22.37 -25.03 -34.18
C LYS A 545 -22.31 -25.24 -32.67
N HIS A 546 -22.25 -24.16 -31.89
CA HIS A 546 -22.15 -24.19 -30.43
C HIS A 546 -23.41 -23.65 -29.74
N ALA A 547 -24.55 -23.59 -30.45
CA ALA A 547 -25.79 -22.98 -29.94
C ALA A 547 -26.26 -23.60 -28.62
N ASP A 548 -26.18 -24.93 -28.49
CA ASP A 548 -26.59 -25.67 -27.29
C ASP A 548 -25.68 -25.35 -26.09
N ILE A 549 -24.36 -25.29 -26.33
CA ILE A 549 -23.35 -24.99 -25.29
C ILE A 549 -23.52 -23.56 -24.77
N TYR A 550 -23.86 -22.63 -25.66
CA TYR A 550 -24.06 -21.22 -25.33
C TYR A 550 -25.49 -20.88 -24.90
N GLU A 551 -26.37 -21.88 -24.86
CA GLU A 551 -27.78 -21.74 -24.50
C GLU A 551 -28.46 -20.61 -25.28
N LEU A 552 -28.23 -20.56 -26.60
CA LEU A 552 -28.89 -19.58 -27.46
C LEU A 552 -30.40 -19.84 -27.50
N THR A 553 -31.20 -18.78 -27.48
CA THR A 553 -32.65 -18.91 -27.64
C THR A 553 -33.02 -19.25 -29.09
N ASP A 554 -34.21 -19.81 -29.31
CA ASP A 554 -34.73 -20.07 -30.66
C ASP A 554 -34.76 -18.79 -31.52
N ASP A 555 -35.11 -17.64 -30.91
CA ASP A 555 -35.08 -16.33 -31.55
C ASP A 555 -33.65 -15.92 -31.95
N GLU A 556 -32.67 -16.14 -31.09
CA GLU A 556 -31.25 -15.86 -31.36
C GLU A 556 -30.71 -16.73 -32.50
N ILE A 557 -31.06 -18.03 -32.50
CA ILE A 557 -30.70 -18.98 -33.56
C ILE A 557 -31.33 -18.57 -34.89
N MET A 558 -32.62 -18.21 -34.88
CA MET A 558 -33.34 -17.77 -36.07
C MET A 558 -32.74 -16.49 -36.65
N GLN A 559 -32.40 -15.51 -35.79
CA GLN A 559 -31.70 -14.28 -36.20
C GLN A 559 -30.34 -14.58 -36.83
N THR A 560 -29.53 -15.42 -36.19
CA THR A 560 -28.20 -15.77 -36.71
C THR A 560 -28.30 -16.44 -38.09
N LYS A 561 -29.28 -17.35 -38.29
CA LYS A 561 -29.57 -17.95 -39.61
C LYS A 561 -30.01 -16.92 -40.65
N ALA A 562 -30.84 -15.95 -40.26
CA ALA A 562 -31.30 -14.89 -41.16
C ALA A 562 -30.15 -13.96 -41.59
N MET A 563 -29.23 -13.65 -40.68
CA MET A 563 -28.03 -12.86 -40.96
C MET A 563 -27.05 -13.59 -41.88
N ILE A 564 -26.87 -14.91 -41.73
CA ILE A 564 -26.09 -15.71 -42.69
C ILE A 564 -26.65 -15.55 -44.10
N LYS A 565 -27.97 -15.73 -44.28
CA LYS A 565 -28.64 -15.54 -45.59
C LYS A 565 -28.52 -14.11 -46.14
N TYR A 566 -28.33 -13.11 -45.28
CA TYR A 566 -28.11 -11.73 -45.70
C TYR A 566 -26.70 -11.53 -46.26
N HIS A 567 -25.69 -12.06 -45.58
CA HIS A 567 -24.30 -12.00 -46.04
C HIS A 567 -24.05 -12.91 -47.25
N GLU A 568 -24.69 -14.08 -47.34
CA GLU A 568 -24.66 -14.94 -48.53
C GLU A 568 -25.18 -14.19 -49.77
N ARG A 569 -26.30 -13.47 -49.64
CA ARG A 569 -26.86 -12.65 -50.72
C ARG A 569 -25.89 -11.54 -51.16
N LYS A 570 -25.25 -10.85 -50.20
CA LYS A 570 -24.24 -9.84 -50.50
C LYS A 570 -23.02 -10.40 -51.23
N LEU A 571 -22.60 -11.63 -50.94
CA LEU A 571 -21.51 -12.28 -51.66
C LEU A 571 -21.90 -12.67 -53.08
N THR A 572 -23.17 -13.01 -53.33
CA THR A 572 -23.67 -13.32 -54.67
C THR A 572 -24.03 -12.11 -55.53
N GLU A 573 -24.25 -10.94 -54.91
CA GLU A 573 -24.62 -9.68 -55.59
C GLU A 573 -23.42 -8.75 -55.89
N ARG A 574 -22.22 -9.12 -55.43
CA ARG A 574 -20.94 -8.48 -55.78
C ARG A 574 -20.34 -9.16 -57.00
#